data_AF-A0A7D5KE02-F1
#
_entry.id   AF-A0A7D5KE02-F1
#
_cell.length_a   1.000
_cell.length_b   1.000
_cell.length_c   1.000
_cell.angle_alpha   90.00
_cell.angle_beta   90.00
_cell.angle_gamma   90.00
#
_symmetry.space_group_name_H-M   'P 1'
#
loop_
_entity.id
_entity.type
_entity.pdbx_description
1 polymer ?
#
loop_
_entity_poly.entity_id
_entity_poly.type
_entity_poly.pdbx_seq_one_letter_code
_entity_poly.pdbx_strand_id
1 'polypeptide(L)'
;MDGPDAGKRNFDQPDSRNEDPRPGVTIADDENETRSDTTSRYGRSDAVRIEDGIGRWLLETDDRMVAVSRNIAMAFVGVAVASLLLFAISGQFPVLVAVESGSMSPNMQTGDLVFIVEEDRFADGAAIDGTGVVTLDRGQESEYQKFNNPGDVIIFRPNGDPTATPVIHRAHFWVEDGENWVQTAADPGLMNGATCTDIPSCPASHDGFVTKGDANEAYDQVPHSGAETTVVSPHWVTGKAMTRVPWIGQIRLTIDSIRMATGFGSIAIVGASSILALVLFVVAAGTDTGRS
;
A
#
# COMPACT_ATOMS: atom_id res chain seq x y z
N MET A 1 56.57 -36.93 25.53
CA MET A 1 57.26 -37.63 26.62
C MET A 1 56.32 -38.73 27.10
N ASP A 2 56.74 -39.97 26.81
CA ASP A 2 56.46 -41.21 27.53
C ASP A 2 55.02 -41.74 27.69
N GLY A 3 54.80 -42.94 27.12
CA GLY A 3 53.85 -43.94 27.65
C GLY A 3 54.39 -44.57 28.95
N PRO A 4 54.08 -45.85 29.31
CA PRO A 4 53.24 -46.84 28.64
C PRO A 4 52.33 -47.68 29.58
N ASP A 5 51.66 -48.65 28.95
CA ASP A 5 51.43 -50.05 29.35
C ASP A 5 50.42 -50.51 30.44
N ALA A 6 49.46 -51.30 29.92
CA ALA A 6 49.16 -52.71 30.23
C ALA A 6 48.76 -53.17 31.65
N GLY A 7 47.70 -53.99 31.71
CA GLY A 7 47.58 -55.01 32.75
C GLY A 7 46.17 -55.57 32.98
N LYS A 8 45.95 -56.82 32.55
CA LYS A 8 44.73 -57.64 32.72
C LYS A 8 44.58 -58.23 34.14
N ARG A 9 43.33 -58.59 34.50
CA ARG A 9 42.81 -59.83 35.20
C ARG A 9 41.69 -59.46 36.20
N ASN A 10 40.41 -59.82 36.07
CA ASN A 10 39.66 -61.11 36.12
C ASN A 10 39.32 -61.63 37.54
N PHE A 11 38.06 -62.06 37.70
CA PHE A 11 37.39 -62.80 38.82
C PHE A 11 36.95 -61.95 40.04
N ASP A 12 35.74 -62.04 40.61
CA ASP A 12 34.89 -63.20 40.93
C ASP A 12 33.37 -62.89 41.02
N GLN A 13 32.54 -63.92 40.76
CA GLN A 13 31.11 -64.06 41.09
C GLN A 13 30.95 -65.30 41.99
N PRO A 14 30.05 -65.32 42.99
CA PRO A 14 28.87 -66.23 42.95
C PRO A 14 27.62 -65.57 43.59
N ASP A 15 26.41 -65.64 43.01
CA ASP A 15 25.42 -66.74 42.93
C ASP A 15 24.64 -67.04 44.23
N SER A 16 23.30 -66.87 44.17
CA SER A 16 22.25 -67.56 44.94
C SER A 16 20.88 -66.93 44.58
N ARG A 17 19.73 -67.61 44.50
CA ARG A 17 19.33 -69.00 44.23
C ARG A 17 17.78 -68.99 44.16
N ASN A 18 17.22 -69.99 43.47
CA ASN A 18 15.91 -70.64 43.64
C ASN A 18 14.72 -70.29 42.72
N GLU A 19 14.32 -71.37 42.04
CA GLU A 19 13.18 -71.70 41.19
C GLU A 19 11.84 -71.82 41.94
N ASP A 20 10.71 -71.73 41.23
CA ASP A 20 9.86 -72.91 40.95
C ASP A 20 8.69 -72.64 39.95
N PRO A 21 8.40 -73.57 39.01
CA PRO A 21 7.28 -73.52 38.06
C PRO A 21 6.12 -74.48 38.43
N ARG A 22 4.93 -74.32 37.82
CA ARG A 22 3.83 -75.30 37.88
C ARG A 22 3.23 -75.59 36.50
N PRO A 23 3.07 -76.88 36.10
CA PRO A 23 2.31 -77.28 34.91
C PRO A 23 1.11 -78.23 35.20
N GLY A 24 0.25 -78.43 34.18
CA GLY A 24 -0.75 -79.50 34.03
C GLY A 24 -2.22 -79.03 34.21
N VAL A 25 -3.24 -79.42 33.42
CA VAL A 25 -3.56 -80.73 32.80
C VAL A 25 -4.73 -80.60 31.78
N THR A 26 -4.61 -81.25 30.61
CA THR A 26 -5.53 -81.92 29.61
C THR A 26 -7.05 -81.57 29.49
N ILE A 27 -7.78 -81.71 28.36
CA ILE A 27 -8.07 -82.89 27.48
C ILE A 27 -8.67 -82.41 26.11
N ALA A 28 -8.36 -83.17 25.04
CA ALA A 28 -9.05 -83.44 23.75
C ALA A 28 -10.60 -83.25 23.67
N ASP A 29 -11.33 -83.32 22.57
CA ASP A 29 -11.24 -83.40 21.10
C ASP A 29 -12.71 -83.19 20.67
N ASP A 30 -13.04 -82.45 19.60
CA ASP A 30 -14.10 -82.91 18.67
C ASP A 30 -14.04 -82.14 17.35
N GLU A 31 -14.20 -82.91 16.29
CA GLU A 31 -14.09 -82.49 14.91
C GLU A 31 -15.44 -81.97 14.37
N ASN A 32 -15.35 -81.25 13.25
CA ASN A 32 -16.12 -81.53 12.03
C ASN A 32 -17.15 -80.49 11.53
N GLU A 33 -17.00 -80.20 10.22
CA GLU A 33 -17.95 -79.69 9.22
C GLU A 33 -18.58 -78.29 9.40
N THR A 34 -18.92 -77.45 8.40
CA THR A 34 -18.72 -77.28 6.95
C THR A 34 -19.74 -76.19 6.52
N ARG A 35 -19.40 -75.35 5.53
CA ARG A 35 -20.30 -74.54 4.65
C ARG A 35 -20.97 -73.23 5.13
N SER A 36 -20.41 -72.13 4.60
CA SER A 36 -21.02 -71.18 3.63
C SER A 36 -22.50 -70.77 3.73
N ASP A 37 -22.76 -69.48 3.98
CA ASP A 37 -23.77 -68.64 3.26
C ASP A 37 -23.52 -67.14 3.54
N THR A 38 -23.14 -66.30 2.57
CA THR A 38 -23.94 -65.57 1.55
C THR A 38 -24.81 -64.41 2.09
N THR A 39 -24.23 -63.20 2.02
CA THR A 39 -24.79 -61.87 1.67
C THR A 39 -26.26 -61.48 1.99
N SER A 40 -26.44 -60.36 2.70
CA SER A 40 -27.18 -59.12 2.32
C SER A 40 -27.29 -58.24 3.59
N ARG A 41 -27.24 -56.90 3.61
CA ARG A 41 -28.05 -55.94 2.86
C ARG A 41 -27.58 -54.50 3.22
N TYR A 42 -27.18 -53.75 2.18
CA TYR A 42 -27.45 -52.34 1.88
C TYR A 42 -27.83 -51.34 3.00
N GLY A 43 -27.08 -50.22 3.05
CA GLY A 43 -27.71 -48.89 3.17
C GLY A 43 -27.39 -48.04 4.39
N ARG A 44 -26.22 -47.38 4.42
CA ARG A 44 -26.11 -46.04 5.02
C ARG A 44 -25.25 -45.16 4.11
N SER A 45 -25.95 -44.32 3.38
CA SER A 45 -25.43 -43.20 2.61
C SER A 45 -24.81 -42.18 3.57
N ASP A 46 -23.50 -42.26 3.79
CA ASP A 46 -22.73 -41.09 4.20
C ASP A 46 -22.53 -40.24 2.95
N ALA A 47 -23.45 -39.31 2.76
CA ALA A 47 -23.19 -38.12 1.97
C ALA A 47 -22.06 -37.36 2.67
N VAL A 48 -20.82 -37.65 2.30
CA VAL A 48 -19.66 -36.84 2.65
C VAL A 48 -19.93 -35.46 2.08
N ARG A 49 -20.30 -34.53 2.95
CA ARG A 49 -20.34 -33.10 2.68
C ARG A 49 -19.00 -32.69 2.08
N ILE A 50 -18.96 -32.47 0.77
CA ILE A 50 -17.88 -31.78 0.07
C ILE A 50 -17.98 -30.29 0.41
N GLU A 51 -17.92 -29.95 1.69
CA GLU A 51 -17.96 -28.55 2.17
C GLU A 51 -17.25 -28.42 3.52
N ASP A 52 -17.20 -29.48 4.33
CA ASP A 52 -16.48 -29.48 5.62
C ASP A 52 -15.02 -29.97 5.53
N GLY A 53 -14.65 -30.64 4.43
CA GLY A 53 -13.37 -31.35 4.32
C GLY A 53 -12.19 -30.49 3.85
N ILE A 54 -12.36 -29.69 2.79
CA ILE A 54 -11.24 -28.98 2.15
C ILE A 54 -10.84 -27.74 2.96
N GLY A 55 -11.81 -26.97 3.44
CA GLY A 55 -11.56 -25.78 4.25
C GLY A 55 -10.85 -26.12 5.57
N ARG A 56 -11.32 -27.18 6.24
CA ARG A 56 -10.71 -27.68 7.48
C ARG A 56 -9.34 -28.32 7.23
N TRP A 57 -9.19 -29.16 6.20
CA TRP A 57 -7.90 -29.77 5.84
C TRP A 57 -6.83 -28.71 5.51
N LEU A 58 -7.19 -27.66 4.77
CA LEU A 58 -6.27 -26.55 4.47
C LEU A 58 -5.90 -25.74 5.73
N LEU A 59 -6.79 -25.67 6.72
CA LEU A 59 -6.59 -24.96 7.99
C LEU A 59 -5.82 -25.79 9.05
N GLU A 60 -5.94 -27.13 9.05
CA GLU A 60 -5.38 -28.03 10.09
C GLU A 60 -4.18 -28.89 9.64
N THR A 61 -3.75 -28.84 8.37
CA THR A 61 -2.60 -29.65 7.90
C THR A 61 -1.26 -29.11 8.44
N ASP A 62 -0.56 -29.94 9.21
CA ASP A 62 0.79 -29.72 9.79
C ASP A 62 1.96 -29.96 8.81
N ASP A 63 1.69 -30.15 7.52
CA ASP A 63 2.75 -30.22 6.51
C ASP A 63 3.40 -28.84 6.36
N ARG A 64 4.71 -28.77 6.63
CA ARG A 64 5.51 -27.54 6.59
C ARG A 64 5.32 -26.76 5.30
N MET A 65 5.16 -27.43 4.16
CA MET A 65 4.96 -26.78 2.86
C MET A 65 3.56 -26.20 2.70
N VAL A 66 2.53 -26.89 3.22
CA VAL A 66 1.14 -26.40 3.21
C VAL A 66 1.01 -25.17 4.11
N ALA A 67 1.55 -25.22 5.33
CA ALA A 67 1.52 -24.08 6.25
C ALA A 67 2.24 -22.85 5.68
N VAL A 68 3.42 -23.03 5.06
CA VAL A 68 4.15 -21.94 4.39
C VAL A 68 3.34 -21.37 3.23
N SER A 69 2.78 -22.21 2.37
CA SER A 69 1.97 -21.75 1.23
C SER A 69 0.72 -20.97 1.66
N ARG A 70 0.03 -21.43 2.72
CA ARG A 70 -1.13 -20.75 3.30
C ARG A 70 -0.75 -19.39 3.86
N ASN A 71 0.36 -19.29 4.58
CA ASN A 71 0.80 -18.01 5.15
C ASN A 71 1.15 -16.99 4.05
N ILE A 72 1.82 -17.45 2.99
CA ILE A 72 2.10 -16.62 1.81
C ILE A 72 0.79 -16.19 1.14
N ALA A 73 -0.13 -17.11 0.92
CA ALA A 73 -1.44 -16.81 0.32
C ALA A 73 -2.24 -15.81 1.16
N MET A 74 -2.29 -15.98 2.49
CA MET A 74 -2.96 -15.05 3.40
C MET A 74 -2.31 -13.67 3.40
N ALA A 75 -0.98 -13.59 3.28
CA ALA A 75 -0.29 -12.30 3.13
C ALA A 75 -0.69 -11.61 1.82
N PHE A 76 -0.74 -12.33 0.70
CA PHE A 76 -1.22 -11.78 -0.58
C PHE A 76 -2.69 -11.34 -0.51
N VAL A 77 -3.56 -12.13 0.12
CA VAL A 77 -4.98 -11.77 0.32
C VAL A 77 -5.08 -10.49 1.17
N GLY A 78 -4.31 -10.40 2.26
CA GLY A 78 -4.26 -9.21 3.09
C GLY A 78 -3.83 -7.97 2.32
N VAL A 79 -2.76 -8.07 1.51
CA VAL A 79 -2.31 -6.97 0.64
C VAL A 79 -3.36 -6.62 -0.41
N ALA A 80 -3.97 -7.61 -1.07
CA ALA A 80 -5.01 -7.38 -2.07
C ALA A 80 -6.23 -6.68 -1.48
N VAL A 81 -6.69 -7.09 -0.29
CA VAL A 81 -7.80 -6.44 0.42
C VAL A 81 -7.42 -5.00 0.80
N ALA A 82 -6.23 -4.79 1.38
CA ALA A 82 -5.78 -3.45 1.73
C ALA A 82 -5.65 -2.54 0.48
N SER A 83 -5.10 -3.06 -0.61
CA SER A 83 -5.01 -2.34 -1.88
C SER A 83 -6.38 -2.03 -2.47
N LEU A 84 -7.32 -2.98 -2.45
CA LEU A 84 -8.68 -2.76 -2.95
C LEU A 84 -9.42 -1.72 -2.11
N LEU A 85 -9.26 -1.73 -0.79
CA LEU A 85 -9.83 -0.72 0.10
C LEU A 85 -9.24 0.67 -0.18
N LEU A 86 -7.91 0.76 -0.31
CA LEU A 86 -7.26 2.03 -0.64
C LEU A 86 -7.74 2.57 -1.98
N PHE A 87 -7.78 1.72 -3.02
CA PHE A 87 -8.29 2.08 -4.34
C PHE A 87 -9.75 2.53 -4.31
N ALA A 88 -10.60 1.83 -3.57
CA ALA A 88 -12.01 2.19 -3.45
C ALA A 88 -12.22 3.59 -2.84
N ILE A 89 -11.31 4.00 -1.95
CA ILE A 89 -11.33 5.32 -1.29
C ILE A 89 -10.68 6.37 -2.20
N SER A 90 -9.50 6.09 -2.77
CA SER A 90 -8.68 7.06 -3.49
C SER A 90 -9.04 7.23 -4.97
N GLY A 91 -9.67 6.23 -5.59
CA GLY A 91 -9.89 6.18 -7.05
C GLY A 91 -8.65 5.81 -7.86
N GLN A 92 -7.45 5.85 -7.27
CA GLN A 92 -6.20 5.67 -8.02
C GLN A 92 -5.05 5.03 -7.22
N PHE A 93 -4.04 4.57 -7.95
CA PHE A 93 -2.72 4.20 -7.45
C PHE A 93 -1.62 4.92 -8.25
N PRO A 94 -0.56 5.46 -7.61
CA PRO A 94 -0.22 5.38 -6.19
C PRO A 94 -1.03 6.36 -5.31
N VAL A 95 -1.38 5.91 -4.10
CA VAL A 95 -2.17 6.71 -3.13
C VAL A 95 -1.33 7.64 -2.26
N LEU A 96 -0.01 7.45 -2.25
CA LEU A 96 0.93 8.19 -1.41
C LEU A 96 2.16 8.56 -2.22
N VAL A 97 2.55 9.83 -2.20
CA VAL A 97 3.77 10.34 -2.84
C VAL A 97 4.61 11.12 -1.85
N ALA A 98 5.92 11.13 -2.07
CA ALA A 98 6.84 11.95 -1.28
C ALA A 98 7.12 13.25 -2.02
N VAL A 99 7.26 14.34 -1.28
CA VAL A 99 7.55 15.66 -1.84
C VAL A 99 9.06 15.79 -2.01
N GLU A 100 9.52 16.04 -3.23
CA GLU A 100 10.94 16.06 -3.58
C GLU A 100 11.53 17.48 -3.64
N SER A 101 10.70 18.50 -3.83
CA SER A 101 11.12 19.90 -3.96
C SER A 101 10.60 20.77 -2.82
N GLY A 102 11.15 21.99 -2.69
CA GLY A 102 10.70 23.01 -1.76
C GLY A 102 9.66 23.97 -2.33
N SER A 103 9.14 23.73 -3.54
CA SER A 103 8.27 24.68 -4.26
C SER A 103 6.93 24.94 -3.58
N MET A 104 6.54 24.10 -2.61
CA MET A 104 5.29 24.22 -1.86
C MET A 104 5.50 24.65 -0.39
N SER A 105 6.70 25.09 -0.03
CA SER A 105 7.01 25.61 1.31
C SER A 105 6.29 26.94 1.58
N PRO A 106 5.82 27.22 2.81
CA PRO A 106 5.90 26.41 4.03
C PRO A 106 4.77 25.37 4.18
N ASN A 107 3.80 25.36 3.27
CA ASN A 107 2.58 24.59 3.39
C ASN A 107 2.81 23.07 3.24
N MET A 108 3.84 22.71 2.48
CA MET A 108 4.29 21.34 2.29
C MET A 108 5.82 21.32 2.11
N GLN A 109 6.49 20.51 2.93
CA GLN A 109 7.95 20.48 3.01
C GLN A 109 8.54 19.29 2.26
N THR A 110 9.79 19.43 1.83
CA THR A 110 10.54 18.32 1.23
C THR A 110 10.63 17.15 2.22
N GLY A 111 10.26 15.96 1.76
CA GLY A 111 10.16 14.76 2.59
C GLY A 111 8.83 14.57 3.30
N ASP A 112 7.83 15.43 3.08
CA ASP A 112 6.44 15.14 3.49
C ASP A 112 5.86 14.00 2.63
N LEU A 113 5.02 13.16 3.25
CA LEU A 113 4.24 12.16 2.53
C LEU A 113 2.81 12.69 2.31
N VAL A 114 2.35 12.69 1.08
CA VAL A 114 1.07 13.28 0.68
C VAL A 114 0.13 12.19 0.22
N PHE A 115 -1.08 12.16 0.80
CA PHE A 115 -2.16 11.29 0.33
C PHE A 115 -2.89 11.96 -0.82
N ILE A 116 -3.04 11.22 -1.92
CA ILE A 116 -3.62 11.69 -3.17
C ILE A 116 -4.85 10.86 -3.52
N VAL A 117 -5.86 11.55 -4.03
CA VAL A 117 -7.09 10.97 -4.58
C VAL A 117 -7.28 11.44 -6.02
N GLU A 118 -8.08 10.71 -6.78
CA GLU A 118 -8.61 11.14 -8.08
C GLU A 118 -9.36 12.48 -7.91
N GLU A 119 -9.28 13.36 -8.90
CA GLU A 119 -9.73 14.76 -8.82
C GLU A 119 -11.24 14.90 -8.53
N ASP A 120 -12.06 13.99 -9.05
CA ASP A 120 -13.51 13.95 -8.85
C ASP A 120 -13.91 13.51 -7.43
N ARG A 121 -13.00 12.85 -6.70
CA ARG A 121 -13.23 12.39 -5.34
C ARG A 121 -13.20 13.57 -4.38
N PHE A 122 -14.23 13.60 -3.52
CA PHE A 122 -14.38 14.63 -2.49
C PHE A 122 -14.32 16.05 -3.08
N ALA A 123 -14.81 16.22 -4.31
CA ALA A 123 -14.93 17.53 -4.94
C ALA A 123 -15.88 18.42 -4.11
N ASP A 124 -15.43 19.64 -3.85
CA ASP A 124 -16.26 20.67 -3.22
C ASP A 124 -17.21 21.29 -4.26
N GLY A 125 -18.32 21.90 -3.80
CA GLY A 125 -19.26 22.57 -4.69
C GLY A 125 -18.67 23.79 -5.42
N ALA A 126 -17.55 24.32 -4.93
CA ALA A 126 -16.81 25.41 -5.58
C ALA A 126 -15.84 24.95 -6.69
N ALA A 127 -15.74 23.65 -6.96
CA ALA A 127 -14.85 23.11 -7.97
C ALA A 127 -15.24 23.58 -9.39
N ILE A 128 -14.25 23.66 -10.28
CA ILE A 128 -14.50 23.88 -11.70
C ILE A 128 -15.26 22.67 -12.26
N ASP A 129 -16.37 22.95 -12.94
CA ASP A 129 -17.29 21.95 -13.47
C ASP A 129 -16.55 20.90 -14.31
N GLY A 130 -16.81 19.63 -14.02
CA GLY A 130 -16.20 18.50 -14.74
C GLY A 130 -14.74 18.20 -14.38
N THR A 131 -14.13 18.93 -13.44
CA THR A 131 -12.73 18.69 -13.02
C THR A 131 -12.58 18.25 -11.57
N GLY A 132 -13.51 18.61 -10.69
CA GLY A 132 -13.41 18.30 -9.25
C GLY A 132 -12.30 19.07 -8.50
N VAL A 133 -11.66 20.04 -9.15
CA VAL A 133 -10.59 20.89 -8.60
C VAL A 133 -11.13 22.27 -8.24
N VAL A 134 -10.89 22.71 -7.00
CA VAL A 134 -11.14 24.08 -6.56
C VAL A 134 -9.89 24.91 -6.79
N THR A 135 -9.97 25.96 -7.60
CA THR A 135 -8.87 26.91 -7.80
C THR A 135 -8.73 27.88 -6.62
N LEU A 136 -7.58 28.55 -6.50
CA LEU A 136 -7.30 29.49 -5.40
C LEU A 136 -8.33 30.63 -5.38
N ASP A 137 -8.66 31.20 -6.54
CA ASP A 137 -9.67 32.26 -6.66
C ASP A 137 -11.05 31.81 -6.15
N ARG A 138 -11.55 30.65 -6.59
CA ARG A 138 -12.81 30.07 -6.12
C ARG A 138 -12.76 29.69 -4.65
N GLY A 139 -11.63 29.18 -4.17
CA GLY A 139 -11.43 28.83 -2.77
C GLY A 139 -11.45 30.06 -1.85
N GLN A 140 -11.01 31.22 -2.34
CA GLN A 140 -11.12 32.49 -1.61
C GLN A 140 -12.58 32.92 -1.46
N GLU A 141 -13.39 32.71 -2.51
CA GLU A 141 -14.82 33.05 -2.51
C GLU A 141 -15.66 32.09 -1.65
N SER A 142 -15.31 30.80 -1.64
CA SER A 142 -16.06 29.75 -0.93
C SER A 142 -15.53 29.42 0.46
N GLU A 143 -14.47 30.11 0.92
CA GLU A 143 -13.72 29.80 2.14
C GLU A 143 -13.12 28.38 2.19
N TYR A 144 -13.01 27.71 1.03
CA TYR A 144 -12.41 26.39 0.90
C TYR A 144 -10.88 26.46 0.91
N GLN A 145 -10.25 25.67 1.79
CA GLN A 145 -8.80 25.69 1.99
C GLN A 145 -8.17 24.30 2.00
N LYS A 146 -6.97 24.21 1.41
CA LYS A 146 -6.04 23.08 1.54
C LYS A 146 -4.64 23.55 1.86
N PHE A 147 -4.04 22.89 2.84
CA PHE A 147 -2.69 23.18 3.31
C PHE A 147 -2.52 24.65 3.74
N ASN A 148 -3.46 25.16 4.55
CA ASN A 148 -3.50 26.53 5.08
C ASN A 148 -3.64 27.65 4.04
N ASN A 149 -3.93 27.32 2.78
CA ASN A 149 -4.17 28.29 1.72
C ASN A 149 -5.45 27.92 0.95
N PRO A 150 -6.11 28.89 0.29
CA PRO A 150 -7.29 28.62 -0.51
C PRO A 150 -7.01 27.71 -1.72
N GLY A 151 -8.03 26.96 -2.14
CA GLY A 151 -7.97 26.09 -3.31
C GLY A 151 -7.17 24.81 -3.11
N ASP A 152 -7.23 23.94 -4.12
CA ASP A 152 -6.61 22.63 -4.15
C ASP A 152 -5.16 22.66 -4.65
N VAL A 153 -4.41 21.67 -4.20
CA VAL A 153 -3.07 21.34 -4.71
C VAL A 153 -3.19 20.10 -5.57
N ILE A 154 -2.82 20.23 -6.84
CA ILE A 154 -2.96 19.17 -7.85
C ILE A 154 -1.59 18.61 -8.23
N ILE A 155 -1.59 17.34 -8.62
CA ILE A 155 -0.43 16.66 -9.18
C ILE A 155 -0.69 16.51 -10.67
N PHE A 156 0.23 16.97 -11.51
CA PHE A 156 0.05 16.93 -12.96
C PHE A 156 1.34 16.59 -13.69
N ARG A 157 1.20 16.16 -14.94
CA ARG A 157 2.33 15.97 -15.87
C ARG A 157 2.54 17.23 -16.71
N PRO A 158 3.72 17.89 -16.62
CA PRO A 158 4.02 19.05 -17.45
C PRO A 158 3.84 18.74 -18.94
N ASN A 159 3.09 19.58 -19.66
CA ASN A 159 2.76 19.41 -21.08
C ASN A 159 2.19 18.03 -21.47
N GLY A 160 1.64 17.29 -20.51
CA GLY A 160 1.14 15.92 -20.72
C GLY A 160 2.23 14.88 -21.00
N ASP A 161 3.52 15.20 -20.80
CA ASP A 161 4.63 14.28 -21.08
C ASP A 161 4.67 13.14 -20.04
N PRO A 162 4.49 11.86 -20.44
CA PRO A 162 4.53 10.73 -19.52
C PRO A 162 5.94 10.43 -18.98
N THR A 163 6.99 10.99 -19.59
CA THR A 163 8.39 10.80 -19.19
C THR A 163 8.87 11.89 -18.22
N ALA A 164 8.16 13.01 -18.16
CA ALA A 164 8.44 14.09 -17.22
C ALA A 164 8.06 13.69 -15.79
N THR A 165 8.84 14.18 -14.82
CA THR A 165 8.51 14.02 -13.40
C THR A 165 7.22 14.80 -13.10
N PRO A 166 6.20 14.17 -12.49
CA PRO A 166 4.99 14.86 -12.09
C PRO A 166 5.28 16.00 -11.10
N VAL A 167 4.55 17.09 -11.24
CA VAL A 167 4.70 18.30 -10.42
C VAL A 167 3.48 18.46 -9.53
N ILE A 168 3.70 18.89 -8.29
CA ILE A 168 2.65 19.13 -7.28
C ILE A 168 2.59 20.62 -6.95
N HIS A 169 1.59 21.33 -7.47
CA HIS A 169 1.42 22.77 -7.27
C HIS A 169 -0.05 23.16 -7.08
N ARG A 170 -0.29 24.38 -6.63
CA ARG A 170 -1.64 24.89 -6.42
C ARG A 170 -2.26 25.33 -7.73
N ALA A 171 -3.52 24.98 -7.94
CA ALA A 171 -4.31 25.53 -9.04
C ALA A 171 -4.73 26.95 -8.67
N HIS A 172 -4.24 27.96 -9.39
CA HIS A 172 -4.51 29.35 -9.05
C HIS A 172 -5.86 29.82 -9.62
N PHE A 173 -6.07 29.61 -10.91
CA PHE A 173 -7.31 29.96 -11.59
C PHE A 173 -7.49 29.08 -12.84
N TRP A 174 -8.72 29.06 -13.35
CA TRP A 174 -9.11 28.39 -14.58
C TRP A 174 -9.04 29.36 -15.76
N VAL A 175 -8.67 28.84 -16.93
CA VAL A 175 -8.65 29.58 -18.19
C VAL A 175 -9.39 28.80 -19.26
N GLU A 176 -10.08 29.54 -20.14
CA GLU A 176 -10.78 28.97 -21.30
C GLU A 176 -9.91 29.03 -22.57
N ASP A 177 -10.19 28.15 -23.53
CA ASP A 177 -9.54 28.13 -24.84
C ASP A 177 -9.63 29.50 -25.53
N GLY A 178 -8.48 29.98 -26.03
CA GLY A 178 -8.34 31.29 -26.65
C GLY A 178 -8.30 32.48 -25.68
N GLU A 179 -8.37 32.27 -24.37
CA GLU A 179 -8.32 33.35 -23.38
C GLU A 179 -6.91 33.97 -23.29
N ASN A 180 -6.84 35.31 -23.32
CA ASN A 180 -5.64 36.04 -22.94
C ASN A 180 -5.57 36.16 -21.41
N TRP A 181 -5.28 35.05 -20.76
CA TRP A 181 -5.30 34.92 -19.30
C TRP A 181 -4.30 35.82 -18.59
N VAL A 182 -3.21 36.22 -19.28
CA VAL A 182 -2.24 37.21 -18.77
C VAL A 182 -2.90 38.56 -18.54
N GLN A 183 -3.87 38.93 -19.38
CA GLN A 183 -4.59 40.19 -19.27
C GLN A 183 -5.82 40.11 -18.37
N THR A 184 -6.51 38.96 -18.36
CA THR A 184 -7.81 38.81 -17.69
C THR A 184 -7.71 38.37 -16.24
N ALA A 185 -6.74 37.52 -15.89
CA ALA A 185 -6.71 36.83 -14.59
C ALA A 185 -5.35 36.85 -13.87
N ALA A 186 -4.24 36.89 -14.61
CA ALA A 186 -2.91 36.79 -14.00
C ALA A 186 -2.57 37.97 -13.08
N ASP A 187 -1.92 37.68 -11.96
CA ASP A 187 -1.28 38.70 -11.12
C ASP A 187 0.00 39.20 -11.82
N PRO A 188 0.11 40.50 -12.17
CA PRO A 188 1.31 41.05 -12.80
C PRO A 188 2.60 40.83 -12.00
N GLY A 189 2.51 40.72 -10.67
CA GLY A 189 3.64 40.45 -9.79
C GLY A 189 4.20 39.03 -9.94
N LEU A 190 3.42 38.09 -10.49
CA LEU A 190 3.77 36.69 -10.69
C LEU A 190 4.13 36.34 -12.14
N MET A 191 4.33 37.36 -12.97
CA MET A 191 4.65 37.18 -14.40
C MET A 191 6.14 37.28 -14.71
N ASN A 192 6.99 37.65 -13.75
CA ASN A 192 8.42 37.92 -13.98
C ASN A 192 8.69 38.85 -15.18
N GLY A 193 7.81 39.83 -15.40
CA GLY A 193 7.87 40.74 -16.54
C GLY A 193 7.49 40.14 -17.90
N ALA A 194 7.13 38.86 -17.97
CA ALA A 194 6.64 38.21 -19.17
C ALA A 194 5.27 38.75 -19.57
N THR A 195 5.06 38.88 -20.87
CA THR A 195 3.78 39.26 -21.47
C THR A 195 3.19 38.07 -22.23
N CYS A 196 1.94 38.20 -22.69
CA CYS A 196 1.29 37.16 -23.46
C CYS A 196 2.12 36.71 -24.69
N THR A 197 2.88 37.61 -25.31
CA THR A 197 3.74 37.25 -26.47
C THR A 197 4.95 36.40 -26.11
N ASP A 198 5.35 36.38 -24.83
CA ASP A 198 6.48 35.60 -24.34
C ASP A 198 6.06 34.20 -23.87
N ILE A 199 4.75 33.96 -23.74
CA ILE A 199 4.20 32.75 -23.15
C ILE A 199 3.58 31.88 -24.25
N PRO A 200 4.11 30.66 -24.49
CA PRO A 200 3.61 29.79 -25.56
C PRO A 200 2.13 29.41 -25.45
N SER A 201 1.58 29.46 -24.24
CA SER A 201 0.17 29.17 -23.95
C SER A 201 -0.66 30.42 -23.70
N CYS A 202 -0.27 31.56 -24.29
CA CYS A 202 -1.07 32.78 -24.30
C CYS A 202 -1.26 33.32 -25.73
N PRO A 203 -2.50 33.43 -26.25
CA PRO A 203 -3.75 32.98 -25.62
C PRO A 203 -3.74 31.47 -25.30
N ALA A 204 -4.56 31.05 -24.34
CA ALA A 204 -4.66 29.65 -23.96
C ALA A 204 -4.98 28.78 -25.18
N SER A 205 -4.27 27.66 -25.33
CA SER A 205 -4.45 26.74 -26.46
C SER A 205 -5.55 25.68 -26.24
N HIS A 206 -6.08 25.63 -25.02
CA HIS A 206 -7.19 24.80 -24.57
C HIS A 206 -7.57 25.23 -23.15
N ASP A 207 -8.71 24.74 -22.68
CA ASP A 207 -9.13 24.95 -21.29
C ASP A 207 -8.15 24.28 -20.30
N GLY A 208 -7.96 24.91 -19.13
CA GLY A 208 -7.17 24.30 -18.08
C GLY A 208 -6.82 25.24 -16.93
N PHE A 209 -5.85 24.81 -16.12
CA PHE A 209 -5.42 25.50 -14.93
C PHE A 209 -4.11 26.25 -15.17
N VAL A 210 -4.04 27.48 -14.67
CA VAL A 210 -2.75 28.13 -14.38
C VAL A 210 -2.34 27.72 -12.97
N THR A 211 -1.12 27.23 -12.83
CA THR A 211 -0.62 26.62 -11.59
C THR A 211 0.61 27.33 -11.09
N LYS A 212 0.87 27.20 -9.78
CA LYS A 212 2.07 27.76 -9.16
C LYS A 212 2.39 27.04 -7.87
N GLY A 213 3.68 26.80 -7.63
CA GLY A 213 4.18 26.39 -6.33
C GLY A 213 4.03 27.51 -5.29
N ASP A 214 3.54 27.18 -4.10
CA ASP A 214 3.30 28.17 -3.03
C ASP A 214 4.54 29.04 -2.73
N ALA A 215 5.75 28.48 -2.86
CA ALA A 215 7.04 29.15 -2.66
C ALA A 215 7.64 29.78 -3.94
N ASN A 216 7.09 29.51 -5.12
CA ASN A 216 7.65 30.01 -6.38
C ASN A 216 7.38 31.51 -6.55
N GLU A 217 8.21 32.21 -7.32
CA GLU A 217 8.05 33.66 -7.55
C GLU A 217 7.10 33.99 -8.71
N ALA A 218 6.86 33.03 -9.61
CA ALA A 218 6.01 33.21 -10.78
C ALA A 218 5.19 31.94 -11.08
N TYR A 219 4.22 32.05 -11.99
CA TYR A 219 3.43 30.91 -12.45
C TYR A 219 4.29 29.87 -13.16
N ASP A 220 3.80 28.63 -13.19
CA ASP A 220 4.46 27.53 -13.90
C ASP A 220 4.44 27.70 -15.42
N GLN A 221 3.55 28.57 -15.92
CA GLN A 221 3.40 28.92 -17.32
C GLN A 221 4.37 30.01 -17.80
N VAL A 222 5.08 30.66 -16.88
CA VAL A 222 6.06 31.69 -17.20
C VAL A 222 7.39 31.04 -17.59
N PRO A 223 8.05 31.46 -18.67
CA PRO A 223 9.35 30.92 -19.07
C PRO A 223 10.39 30.99 -17.94
N HIS A 224 11.18 29.93 -17.77
CA HIS A 224 12.20 29.82 -16.72
C HIS A 224 11.65 29.92 -15.28
N SER A 225 10.39 29.52 -15.07
CA SER A 225 9.72 29.53 -13.77
C SER A 225 9.04 28.20 -13.46
N GLY A 226 9.13 27.79 -12.20
CA GLY A 226 8.32 26.70 -11.65
C GLY A 226 8.46 25.39 -12.43
N ALA A 227 7.33 24.88 -12.91
CA ALA A 227 7.26 23.63 -13.67
C ALA A 227 7.58 23.76 -15.17
N GLU A 228 7.72 24.99 -15.69
CA GLU A 228 7.90 25.30 -17.13
C GLU A 228 6.94 24.49 -18.04
N THR A 229 5.64 24.66 -17.82
CA THR A 229 4.57 23.97 -18.55
C THR A 229 3.69 24.97 -19.29
N THR A 230 2.91 24.51 -20.27
CA THR A 230 1.74 25.26 -20.75
C THR A 230 0.58 25.19 -19.75
N VAL A 231 -0.52 25.88 -20.03
CA VAL A 231 -1.80 25.74 -19.28
C VAL A 231 -2.05 24.26 -18.99
N VAL A 232 -2.31 23.90 -17.74
CA VAL A 232 -2.41 22.50 -17.31
C VAL A 232 -3.82 21.99 -17.65
N SER A 233 -3.92 21.13 -18.66
CA SER A 233 -5.21 20.54 -19.00
C SER A 233 -5.70 19.58 -17.92
N PRO A 234 -7.02 19.44 -17.67
CA PRO A 234 -7.56 18.49 -16.69
C PRO A 234 -7.05 17.06 -16.88
N HIS A 235 -6.90 16.61 -18.12
CA HIS A 235 -6.44 15.24 -18.41
C HIS A 235 -4.95 15.01 -18.12
N TRP A 236 -4.17 16.06 -17.79
CA TRP A 236 -2.79 15.94 -17.32
C TRP A 236 -2.71 15.83 -15.80
N VAL A 237 -3.80 16.17 -15.10
CA VAL A 237 -3.92 15.99 -13.66
C VAL A 237 -3.98 14.49 -13.36
N THR A 238 -3.15 14.05 -12.45
CA THR A 238 -3.05 12.66 -11.99
C THR A 238 -3.51 12.53 -10.54
N GLY A 239 -4.35 13.45 -10.09
CA GLY A 239 -4.92 13.49 -8.75
C GLY A 239 -4.67 14.79 -7.97
N LYS A 240 -5.35 14.84 -6.82
CA LYS A 240 -5.46 15.97 -5.90
C LYS A 240 -4.90 15.60 -4.53
N ALA A 241 -4.05 16.48 -3.99
CA ALA A 241 -3.45 16.30 -2.67
C ALA A 241 -4.48 16.60 -1.56
N MET A 242 -4.73 15.63 -0.70
CA MET A 242 -5.79 15.71 0.33
C MET A 242 -5.27 15.99 1.72
N THR A 243 -4.21 15.30 2.12
CA THR A 243 -3.59 15.45 3.45
C THR A 243 -2.10 15.16 3.37
N ARG A 244 -1.33 15.77 4.26
CA ARG A 244 0.11 15.54 4.41
C ARG A 244 0.43 14.94 5.76
N VAL A 245 1.39 14.03 5.78
CA VAL A 245 1.98 13.49 6.99
C VAL A 245 3.45 13.91 7.03
N PRO A 246 3.81 14.88 7.91
CA PRO A 246 5.15 15.41 7.92
C PRO A 246 6.19 14.39 8.40
N TRP A 247 7.43 14.54 7.93
CA TRP A 247 8.62 13.76 8.34
C TRP A 247 8.63 12.25 8.00
N ILE A 248 7.56 11.69 7.42
CA ILE A 248 7.48 10.26 7.09
C ILE A 248 8.04 9.94 5.69
N GLY A 249 8.14 10.90 4.77
CA GLY A 249 8.65 10.65 3.41
C GLY A 249 10.14 10.25 3.38
N GLN A 250 10.95 10.66 4.36
CA GLN A 250 12.34 10.22 4.49
C GLN A 250 12.47 8.71 4.75
N ILE A 251 11.45 8.09 5.35
CA ILE A 251 11.40 6.64 5.56
C ILE A 251 11.25 5.92 4.21
N ARG A 252 10.50 6.49 3.25
CA ARG A 252 10.38 5.95 1.89
C ARG A 252 11.72 5.96 1.14
N LEU A 253 12.48 7.05 1.23
CA LEU A 253 13.81 7.16 0.59
C LEU A 253 14.82 6.16 1.17
N THR A 254 14.70 5.84 2.46
CA THR A 254 15.48 4.77 3.10
C THR A 254 15.06 3.39 2.59
N ILE A 255 13.77 3.17 2.34
CA ILE A 255 13.26 1.91 1.77
C ILE A 255 13.72 1.72 0.32
N ASP A 256 13.71 2.77 -0.51
CA ASP A 256 14.14 2.68 -1.91
C ASP A 256 15.67 2.52 -2.05
N SER A 257 16.47 3.12 -1.15
CA SER A 257 17.92 2.87 -1.09
C SER A 257 18.26 1.46 -0.60
N ILE A 258 17.48 0.88 0.32
CA ILE A 258 17.62 -0.54 0.71
C ILE A 258 17.26 -1.47 -0.45
N ARG A 259 16.26 -1.12 -1.28
CA ARG A 259 15.91 -1.87 -2.50
C ARG A 259 17.06 -1.91 -3.51
N MET A 260 17.80 -0.81 -3.68
CA MET A 260 18.96 -0.76 -4.57
C MET A 260 20.21 -1.42 -3.97
N ALA A 261 20.44 -1.28 -2.67
CA ALA A 261 21.66 -1.77 -2.02
C ALA A 261 21.68 -3.30 -1.78
N THR A 262 20.53 -3.95 -1.72
CA THR A 262 20.45 -5.36 -1.28
C THR A 262 20.21 -6.36 -2.40
N GLY A 263 19.82 -5.94 -3.62
CA GLY A 263 19.66 -6.85 -4.76
C GLY A 263 18.68 -8.03 -4.54
N PHE A 264 17.90 -8.01 -3.47
CA PHE A 264 16.93 -9.06 -3.14
C PHE A 264 15.55 -8.68 -3.67
N GLY A 265 15.12 -9.40 -4.71
CA GLY A 265 13.75 -9.36 -5.21
C GLY A 265 12.72 -9.73 -4.13
N SER A 266 11.69 -8.90 -4.04
CA SER A 266 10.29 -9.20 -3.74
C SER A 266 9.84 -9.95 -2.47
N ILE A 267 10.67 -10.37 -1.52
CA ILE A 267 10.16 -11.20 -0.39
C ILE A 267 10.19 -10.53 1.00
N ALA A 268 10.81 -9.36 1.18
CA ALA A 268 10.97 -8.75 2.52
C ALA A 268 10.20 -7.44 2.79
N ILE A 269 9.20 -7.06 1.99
CA ILE A 269 8.37 -5.87 2.28
C ILE A 269 6.87 -6.21 2.23
N VAL A 270 6.42 -7.07 3.15
CA VAL A 270 5.04 -7.05 3.66
C VAL A 270 4.96 -6.21 4.96
N GLY A 271 6.11 -5.82 5.53
CA GLY A 271 6.19 -5.03 6.76
C GLY A 271 5.89 -3.54 6.63
N ALA A 272 6.20 -2.90 5.48
CA ALA A 272 6.04 -1.44 5.38
C ALA A 272 4.58 -1.00 5.25
N SER A 273 3.72 -1.78 4.59
CA SER A 273 2.26 -1.55 4.59
C SER A 273 1.64 -1.85 5.96
N SER A 274 2.22 -2.80 6.71
CA SER A 274 1.75 -3.19 8.04
C SER A 274 2.06 -2.14 9.11
N ILE A 275 3.18 -1.41 8.99
CA ILE A 275 3.49 -0.28 9.88
C ILE A 275 2.51 0.87 9.66
N LEU A 276 2.12 1.17 8.41
CA LEU A 276 1.13 2.21 8.12
C LEU A 276 -0.28 1.84 8.63
N ALA A 277 -0.67 0.57 8.50
CA ALA A 277 -1.92 0.05 9.07
C ALA A 277 -1.91 0.10 10.61
N LEU A 278 -0.76 -0.19 11.25
CA LEU A 278 -0.60 -0.07 12.70
C LEU A 278 -0.68 1.39 13.17
N VAL A 279 -0.07 2.32 12.44
CA VAL A 279 -0.13 3.76 12.74
C VAL A 279 -1.55 4.29 12.59
N LEU A 280 -2.28 3.89 11.52
CA LEU A 280 -3.69 4.25 11.36
C LEU A 280 -4.59 3.66 12.46
N PHE A 281 -4.30 2.43 12.92
CA PHE A 281 -5.03 1.80 14.03
C PHE A 281 -4.77 2.49 15.37
N VAL A 282 -3.53 2.91 15.66
CA VAL A 282 -3.18 3.64 16.89
C VAL A 282 -3.79 5.05 16.90
N VAL A 283 -3.84 5.74 15.76
CA VAL A 283 -4.47 7.06 15.64
C VAL A 283 -6.00 6.96 15.82
N ALA A 284 -6.64 5.93 15.25
CA ALA A 284 -8.08 5.69 15.43
C ALA A 284 -8.45 5.27 16.87
N ALA A 285 -7.57 4.55 17.57
CA ALA A 285 -7.79 4.14 18.96
C ALA A 285 -7.49 5.26 19.98
N GLY A 286 -6.69 6.26 19.61
CA GLY A 286 -6.33 7.39 20.47
C GLY A 286 -7.41 8.47 20.61
N THR A 287 -8.45 8.45 19.77
CA THR A 287 -9.52 9.46 19.80
C THR A 287 -10.70 9.12 20.73
N ASP A 288 -10.69 7.95 21.39
CA ASP A 288 -11.83 7.49 22.20
C ASP A 288 -11.59 7.56 23.73
N THR A 289 -10.40 7.95 24.18
CA THR A 289 -10.07 8.02 25.63
C THR A 289 -10.25 9.42 26.25
N GLY A 290 -10.95 10.32 25.58
CA GLY A 290 -11.05 11.74 25.94
C GLY A 290 -12.43 12.22 26.39
N ARG A 291 -13.32 11.36 26.90
CA ARG A 291 -14.62 11.80 27.46
C ARG A 291 -15.08 10.91 28.61
N SER A 292 -14.59 11.20 29.81
CA SER A 292 -15.22 10.86 31.10
C SER A 292 -15.03 12.00 32.06
#